data_AF-A0A437JRJ7-F1
#
_entry.id   AF-A0A437JRJ7-F1
#
_cell.length_a   1.000
_cell.length_b   1.000
_cell.length_c   1.000
_cell.angle_alpha   90.00
_cell.angle_beta   90.00
_cell.angle_gamma   90.00
#
_symmetry.space_group_name_H-M   'P 1'
#
loop_
_entity.id
_entity.type
_entity.pdbx_description
1 polymer ?
#
loop_
_entity_poly.entity_id
_entity_poly.type
_entity_poly.pdbx_seq_one_letter_code
_entity_poly.pdbx_strand_id
1 'polypeptide(L)'
;MQWGRPARAFALRIDGRVVGYLNRCVHVPTEMDWQEGEFLDMDRRWILCSIHGAHYDPANGQCVGGPCGRGKLTPVACHEQDGQVWWQPTDDIRPVEFDEGPSGDPHGQP
;
A
#
# COMPACT_ATOMS: atom_id res chain seq x y z
N MET A 1 3.99 10.03 1.12
CA MET A 1 3.27 11.17 0.52
C MET A 1 3.00 10.89 -0.94
N GLN A 2 1.75 11.03 -1.40
CA GLN A 2 1.44 11.11 -2.82
C GLN A 2 0.93 12.53 -3.15
N TRP A 3 1.60 13.23 -4.07
CA TRP A 3 1.29 14.63 -4.42
C TRP A 3 1.10 15.56 -3.21
N GLY A 4 1.97 15.43 -2.21
CA GLY A 4 1.94 16.28 -1.01
C GLY A 4 0.86 15.92 0.02
N ARG A 5 0.16 14.78 -0.12
CA ARG A 5 -0.78 14.27 0.89
C ARG A 5 -0.30 12.95 1.49
N PRO A 6 -0.51 12.71 2.80
CA PRO A 6 -0.27 11.40 3.38
C PRO A 6 -1.11 10.34 2.67
N ALA A 7 -0.51 9.18 2.45
CA ALA A 7 -1.16 8.03 1.82
C ALA A 7 -0.51 6.77 2.38
N ARG A 8 -1.32 5.78 2.71
CA ARG A 8 -0.85 4.46 3.10
C ARG A 8 -0.57 3.62 1.87
N ALA A 9 0.34 2.68 2.02
CA ALA A 9 0.71 1.70 1.01
C ALA A 9 0.81 0.33 1.68
N PHE A 10 0.76 -0.72 0.86
CA PHE A 10 0.94 -2.09 1.33
C PHE A 10 1.83 -2.84 0.34
N ALA A 11 2.45 -3.91 0.85
CA ALA A 11 3.25 -4.83 0.06
C ALA A 11 2.74 -6.25 0.26
N LEU A 12 2.75 -7.05 -0.79
CA LEU A 12 2.38 -8.46 -0.78
C LEU A 12 3.49 -9.29 -1.38
N ARG A 13 3.57 -10.57 -0.98
CA ARG A 13 4.41 -11.56 -1.65
C ARG A 13 3.53 -12.46 -2.50
N ILE A 14 3.75 -12.42 -3.81
CA ILE A 14 2.99 -13.16 -4.83
C ILE A 14 4.01 -13.98 -5.62
N ASP A 15 3.85 -15.31 -5.63
CA ASP A 15 4.75 -16.25 -6.31
C ASP A 15 6.25 -15.99 -6.02
N GLY A 16 6.54 -15.69 -4.74
CA GLY A 16 7.88 -15.40 -4.26
C GLY A 16 8.40 -13.99 -4.55
N ARG A 17 7.67 -13.15 -5.28
CA ARG A 17 8.03 -11.76 -5.59
C ARG A 17 7.29 -10.77 -4.73
N VAL A 18 7.98 -9.75 -4.24
CA VAL A 18 7.31 -8.60 -3.61
C VAL A 18 6.71 -7.68 -4.66
N VAL A 19 5.46 -7.30 -4.42
CA VAL A 19 4.73 -6.25 -5.14
C VAL A 19 4.23 -5.23 -4.12
N GLY A 20 4.12 -3.96 -4.53
CA GLY A 20 3.64 -2.88 -3.66
C GLY A 20 2.65 -1.99 -4.38
N TYR A 21 1.65 -1.50 -3.65
CA TYR A 21 0.63 -0.60 -4.16
C TYR A 21 0.24 0.45 -3.12
N LEU A 22 -0.23 1.61 -3.59
CA LEU A 22 -0.95 2.52 -2.72
C LEU A 22 -2.24 1.88 -2.26
N ASN A 23 -2.57 2.05 -0.98
CA ASN A 23 -3.82 1.61 -0.39
C ASN A 23 -4.95 2.57 -0.80
N ARG A 24 -5.33 2.52 -2.08
CA ARG A 24 -6.36 3.40 -2.64
C ARG A 24 -7.06 2.70 -3.80
N CYS A 25 -8.35 2.44 -3.61
CA CYS A 25 -9.18 1.85 -4.65
C CYS A 25 -9.34 2.81 -5.84
N VAL A 26 -9.24 2.29 -7.06
CA VAL A 26 -9.43 3.07 -8.30
C VAL A 26 -10.90 3.41 -8.53
N HIS A 27 -11.82 2.59 -8.01
CA HIS A 27 -13.27 2.84 -8.14
C HIS A 27 -13.69 4.07 -7.32
N VAL A 28 -13.50 4.02 -6.00
CA VAL A 28 -13.74 5.12 -5.07
C VAL A 28 -12.44 5.30 -4.30
N PRO A 29 -11.79 6.49 -4.31
CA PRO A 29 -10.49 6.73 -3.67
C PRO A 29 -10.44 6.61 -2.13
N THR A 30 -10.79 5.45 -1.61
CA THR A 30 -10.76 5.05 -0.20
C THR A 30 -9.70 3.97 0.03
N GLU A 31 -9.28 3.81 1.28
CA GLU A 31 -8.48 2.66 1.71
C GLU A 31 -9.26 1.36 1.52
N MET A 32 -8.56 0.31 1.09
CA MET A 32 -9.13 -0.94 0.59
C MET A 32 -9.34 -2.00 1.68
N ASP A 33 -8.65 -1.87 2.80
CA ASP A 33 -8.52 -2.82 3.91
C ASP A 33 -9.37 -2.38 5.11
N TRP A 34 -10.65 -2.75 5.13
CA TRP A 34 -11.50 -2.57 6.30
C TRP A 34 -10.93 -3.27 7.55
N GLN A 35 -10.26 -4.40 7.34
CA GLN A 35 -9.38 -5.02 8.33
C GLN A 35 -7.95 -4.72 7.91
N GLU A 36 -7.21 -3.99 8.73
CA GLU A 36 -5.87 -3.51 8.40
C GLU A 36 -4.96 -4.64 7.94
N GLY A 37 -4.32 -4.47 6.77
CA GLY A 37 -3.39 -5.45 6.22
C GLY A 37 -4.05 -6.60 5.45
N GLU A 38 -5.38 -6.76 5.51
CA GLU A 38 -6.11 -7.81 4.79
C GLU A 38 -6.54 -7.30 3.41
N PHE A 39 -5.72 -7.59 2.41
CA PHE A 39 -5.93 -7.14 1.02
C PHE A 39 -6.33 -8.24 0.05
N LEU A 40 -6.15 -9.50 0.40
CA LEU A 40 -6.42 -10.61 -0.51
C LEU A 40 -7.84 -11.15 -0.30
N ASP A 41 -8.46 -11.64 -1.36
CA ASP A 41 -9.68 -12.43 -1.25
C ASP A 41 -9.44 -13.75 -0.50
N MET A 42 -10.51 -14.47 -0.17
CA MET A 42 -10.44 -15.70 0.63
C MET A 42 -9.54 -16.78 0.00
N ASP A 43 -9.53 -16.85 -1.33
CA ASP A 43 -8.69 -17.79 -2.09
C ASP A 43 -7.25 -17.29 -2.30
N ARG A 44 -6.94 -16.08 -1.78
CA ARG A 44 -5.65 -15.40 -1.90
C ARG A 44 -5.17 -15.17 -3.33
N ARG A 45 -6.12 -15.04 -4.25
CA ARG A 45 -5.89 -14.92 -5.70
C ARG A 45 -5.90 -13.47 -6.17
N TRP A 46 -6.78 -12.64 -5.62
CA TRP A 46 -6.97 -11.26 -6.05
C TRP A 46 -6.78 -10.29 -4.90
N ILE A 47 -6.28 -9.08 -5.22
CA ILE A 47 -6.38 -7.96 -4.29
C ILE A 47 -7.83 -7.47 -4.29
N LEU A 48 -8.47 -7.49 -3.13
CA LEU A 48 -9.86 -7.12 -2.91
C LEU A 48 -9.94 -5.76 -2.19
N CYS A 49 -10.70 -4.83 -2.76
CA CYS A 49 -11.22 -3.71 -2.00
C CYS A 49 -12.43 -4.19 -1.20
N SER A 50 -12.23 -4.41 0.10
CA SER A 50 -13.27 -4.91 1.03
C SER A 50 -14.45 -3.96 1.25
N ILE A 51 -14.34 -2.71 0.79
CA ILE A 51 -15.41 -1.70 0.93
C ILE A 51 -16.51 -1.89 -0.12
N HIS A 52 -16.14 -2.05 -1.40
CA HIS A 52 -17.09 -2.07 -2.53
C HIS A 52 -16.86 -3.23 -3.52
N GLY A 53 -15.94 -4.16 -3.23
CA GLY A 53 -15.75 -5.38 -4.02
C GLY A 53 -15.02 -5.19 -5.35
N ALA A 54 -14.13 -4.20 -5.48
CA ALA A 54 -13.23 -4.12 -6.63
C ALA A 54 -12.11 -5.15 -6.51
N HIS A 55 -11.79 -5.85 -7.61
CA HIS A 55 -10.78 -6.91 -7.64
C HIS A 55 -9.64 -6.54 -8.59
N TYR A 56 -8.41 -6.72 -8.14
CA TYR A 56 -7.21 -6.41 -8.90
C TYR A 56 -6.26 -7.61 -8.96
N ASP A 57 -5.59 -7.77 -10.10
CA ASP A 57 -4.49 -8.71 -10.28
C ASP A 57 -3.31 -8.31 -9.37
N PRO A 58 -2.86 -9.16 -8.43
CA PRO A 58 -1.76 -8.82 -7.54
C PRO A 58 -0.42 -8.58 -8.26
N ALA A 59 -0.18 -9.23 -9.40
CA ALA A 59 1.10 -9.16 -10.11
C ALA A 59 1.28 -7.82 -10.85
N ASN A 60 0.19 -7.18 -11.27
CA ASN A 60 0.27 -5.96 -12.09
C ASN A 60 -0.71 -4.84 -11.70
N GLY A 61 -1.60 -5.07 -10.74
CA GLY A 61 -2.58 -4.10 -10.22
C GLY A 61 -3.78 -3.84 -11.13
N GLN A 62 -3.92 -4.55 -12.26
CA GLN A 62 -5.01 -4.34 -13.21
C GLN A 62 -6.35 -4.78 -12.62
N CYS A 63 -7.41 -4.01 -12.85
CA CYS A 63 -8.77 -4.43 -12.51
C CYS A 63 -9.14 -5.72 -13.27
N VAL A 64 -9.56 -6.74 -12.54
CA VAL A 64 -10.01 -8.04 -13.08
C VAL A 64 -11.48 -8.31 -12.81
N GLY A 65 -12.14 -7.51 -11.97
CA GLY A 65 -13.55 -7.67 -11.67
C GLY A 65 -14.10 -6.61 -10.72
N GLY A 66 -15.43 -6.54 -10.63
CA GLY A 66 -16.13 -5.56 -9.81
C GLY A 66 -16.13 -4.15 -10.42
N PRO A 67 -16.34 -3.11 -9.60
CA PRO A 67 -16.64 -1.76 -10.09
C PRO A 67 -15.42 -0.93 -10.55
N CYS A 68 -14.21 -1.48 -10.57
CA CYS A 68 -13.00 -0.75 -10.97
C CYS A 68 -12.81 -0.59 -12.49
N GLY A 69 -13.69 -1.18 -13.31
CA GLY A 69 -13.69 -1.03 -14.77
C GLY A 69 -12.39 -1.50 -15.42
N ARG A 70 -11.69 -0.60 -16.09
CA ARG A 70 -10.38 -0.87 -16.74
C ARG A 70 -9.21 -0.24 -15.97
N GLY A 71 -9.45 0.26 -14.77
CA GLY A 71 -8.45 0.93 -13.95
C GLY A 71 -7.34 0.00 -13.44
N LYS A 72 -6.30 0.60 -12.87
CA LYS A 72 -5.14 -0.11 -12.32
C LYS A 72 -4.66 0.58 -11.05
N LEU A 73 -4.30 -0.20 -10.04
CA LEU A 73 -3.71 0.30 -8.79
C LEU A 73 -2.42 1.07 -9.06
N THR A 74 -2.17 2.12 -8.28
CA THR A 74 -0.90 2.85 -8.33
C THR A 74 0.20 2.00 -7.70
N PRO A 75 1.23 1.58 -8.46
CA PRO A 75 2.30 0.77 -7.92
C PRO A 75 3.21 1.59 -7.00
N VAL A 76 3.72 0.93 -5.98
CA VAL A 76 4.85 1.40 -5.16
C VAL A 76 6.04 0.54 -5.53
N ALA A 77 7.11 1.17 -6.03
CA ALA A 77 8.31 0.46 -6.45
C ALA A 77 8.95 -0.23 -5.23
N CYS A 78 8.96 -1.56 -5.23
CA CYS A 78 9.52 -2.37 -4.15
C CYS A 78 10.61 -3.29 -4.70
N HIS A 79 11.61 -3.57 -3.88
CA HIS A 79 12.67 -4.54 -4.17
C HIS A 79 13.10 -5.25 -2.88
N GLU A 80 13.77 -6.39 -3.04
CA GLU A 80 14.33 -7.16 -1.93
C GLU A 80 15.85 -7.12 -1.99
N GLN A 81 16.45 -6.82 -0.84
CA GLN A 81 17.90 -6.83 -0.65
C GLN A 81 18.22 -7.24 0.78
N ASP A 82 19.19 -8.15 0.95
CA ASP A 82 19.69 -8.58 2.27
C ASP A 82 18.58 -9.04 3.25
N GLY A 83 17.61 -9.80 2.72
CA GLY A 83 16.47 -10.32 3.49
C GLY A 83 15.43 -9.27 3.89
N GLN A 84 15.55 -8.04 3.41
CA GLN A 84 14.63 -6.94 3.69
C GLN A 84 13.90 -6.47 2.43
N VAL A 85 12.69 -5.97 2.65
CA VAL A 85 11.87 -5.33 1.63
C VAL A 85 12.06 -3.83 1.71
N TRP A 86 12.45 -3.24 0.59
CA TRP A 86 12.67 -1.80 0.44
C TRP A 86 11.70 -1.25 -0.58
N TRP A 87 11.15 -0.06 -0.31
CA TRP A 87 10.43 0.71 -1.32
C TRP A 87 11.31 1.87 -1.80
N GLN A 88 11.13 2.27 -3.06
CA GLN A 88 11.87 3.36 -3.68
C GLN A 88 10.93 4.55 -3.90
N PRO A 89 11.30 5.75 -3.41
CA PRO A 89 10.60 6.97 -3.77
C PRO A 89 10.57 7.21 -5.28
N THR A 90 9.49 7.82 -5.75
CA THR A 90 9.33 8.31 -7.12
C THR A 90 8.97 9.79 -7.08
N ASP A 91 8.87 10.43 -8.24
CA ASP A 91 8.44 11.84 -8.33
C ASP A 91 7.06 12.05 -7.67
N ASP A 92 6.15 11.10 -7.88
CA ASP A 92 4.78 11.13 -7.37
C ASP A 92 4.63 10.58 -5.95
N ILE A 93 5.52 9.69 -5.50
CA ILE A 93 5.45 9.00 -4.20
C ILE A 93 6.74 9.26 -3.41
N ARG A 94 6.66 10.12 -2.41
CA ARG A 94 7.80 10.56 -1.59
C ARG A 94 7.66 10.11 -0.13
N PRO A 95 8.74 10.09 0.66
CA PRO A 95 8.65 9.81 2.09
C PRO A 95 7.66 10.75 2.80
N VAL A 96 7.08 10.26 3.89
CA VAL A 96 6.39 11.12 4.86
C VAL A 96 7.46 11.55 5.86
N GLU A 97 7.60 12.85 6.08
CA GLU A 97 8.37 13.36 7.21
C GLU A 97 7.55 13.07 8.48
N PHE A 98 8.09 12.25 9.36
CA PHE A 98 7.53 12.08 10.70
C PHE A 98 8.25 13.11 11.58
N ASP A 99 7.51 14.02 12.22
CA ASP A 99 8.12 14.86 13.25
C ASP A 99 8.72 13.92 14.31
N GLU A 100 10.03 13.96 14.50
CA GLU A 100 10.67 13.33 15.64
C GLU A 100 10.11 14.01 16.89
N GLY A 101 9.12 13.40 17.53
CA GLY A 101 8.72 13.77 18.89
C GLY A 101 9.98 13.84 19.76
N PRO A 102 10.04 14.72 20.78
CA PRO A 102 11.28 15.00 21.49
C PRO A 102 11.92 13.70 21.96
N SER A 103 13.10 13.40 21.42
CA SER A 103 13.97 12.33 21.88
C SER A 103 14.10 12.42 23.39
N GLY A 104 13.79 11.33 24.10
CA GLY A 104 13.54 11.34 25.53
C GLY A 104 14.62 12.02 26.40
N ASP A 105 14.14 12.66 27.45
CA ASP A 105 14.87 12.78 28.71
C ASP A 105 14.07 12.07 29.81
N PRO A 106 14.49 10.88 30.28
CA PRO A 106 13.88 10.23 31.45
C PRO A 106 14.34 10.84 32.80
N HIS A 107 15.16 11.90 32.81
CA HIS A 107 15.78 12.47 34.01
C HIS A 107 15.56 13.97 34.22
N GLY A 108 14.49 14.54 33.67
CA GLY A 108 14.06 15.91 33.98
C GLY A 108 13.31 16.04 35.31
N GLN A 109 14.01 15.99 36.44
CA GLN A 109 13.54 16.58 37.72
C GLN A 109 13.95 18.06 37.76
N PRO A 110 13.12 18.94 38.36
CA PRO A 110 13.25 19.20 39.79
C PRO A 110 12.09 18.64 40.65
#